data_AF-A0A8H4B803-F1
#
_entry.id   AF-A0A8H4B803-F1
#
_cell.length_a   1.000
_cell.length_b   1.000
_cell.length_c   1.000
_cell.angle_alpha   90.00
_cell.angle_beta   90.00
_cell.angle_gamma   90.00
#
_symmetry.space_group_name_H-M   'P 1'
#
loop_
_entity.id
_entity.type
_entity.pdbx_description
1 polymer ?
#
loop_
_entity_poly.entity_id
_entity_poly.type
_entity_poly.pdbx_seq_one_letter_code
_entity_poly.pdbx_strand_id
1 'polypeptide(L)'
;MLSEDMDPIAFFDHLAATSQSSNEDEMRLSYRGVAEKRQHDHSKQLLNSRSLETIKPVRKEEEEEEEEGEEEEQEKDPIAPSVSFQQHPRSFASKWLELVSSYRLEKEALSQHLKDQLIALEEIEEHFDKANIDLHSKIENSYHQLSTHIADHQQHIIVEKQQFHKEQSIIKEIRRFQDEKIKLNVGGQLFETSLTTLRKDPNSMLASMFSDDRTILPDADNSYFIDRDGTYFRLVLNYLRDLRIPAGIIDDPKIMDELMQEARFYRLNDLLKLKWNNLPVITQDELYHLYPPPPRNANEIMIYRPTVFQLHKKNLANLDFSHYHIDPRSCFKDSYLENCKFNNARFGFDFDHQVDFTYTYLVGATFPKEGTNNRASGVEIKLDGAILSEDPEDMFL
;
A
#
# COMPACT_ATOMS: atom_id res chain seq x y z
N MET A 1 -19.08 3.42 -28.37
CA MET A 1 -18.62 4.56 -27.53
C MET A 1 -18.56 4.06 -26.10
N LEU A 2 -17.33 4.03 -25.55
CA LEU A 2 -16.92 3.94 -24.14
C LEU A 2 -17.33 2.68 -23.34
N SER A 3 -16.44 1.95 -22.67
CA SER A 3 -14.97 1.94 -22.55
C SER A 3 -14.56 0.64 -21.85
N GLU A 4 -13.55 -0.03 -22.38
CA GLU A 4 -12.84 -1.17 -21.80
C GLU A 4 -11.96 -0.67 -20.64
N ASP A 5 -12.43 -0.80 -19.41
CA ASP A 5 -11.65 -0.75 -18.16
C ASP A 5 -12.60 -1.14 -17.02
N MET A 6 -12.77 -2.45 -16.81
CA MET A 6 -13.41 -2.97 -15.59
C MET A 6 -12.41 -3.88 -14.90
N ASP A 7 -11.93 -3.43 -13.74
CA ASP A 7 -11.07 -4.20 -12.86
C ASP A 7 -11.80 -5.52 -12.49
N PRO A 8 -11.22 -6.69 -12.82
CA PRO A 8 -11.83 -7.98 -12.53
C PRO A 8 -12.15 -8.16 -11.05
N ILE A 9 -11.38 -7.52 -10.16
CA ILE A 9 -11.59 -7.56 -8.71
C ILE A 9 -12.86 -6.77 -8.34
N ALA A 10 -13.10 -5.61 -8.96
CA ALA A 10 -14.32 -4.84 -8.74
C ALA A 10 -15.57 -5.55 -9.28
N PHE A 11 -15.44 -6.33 -10.36
CA PHE A 11 -16.54 -7.16 -10.86
C PHE A 11 -16.88 -8.32 -9.92
N PHE A 12 -15.87 -8.98 -9.35
CA PHE A 12 -16.06 -10.05 -8.36
C PHE A 12 -16.53 -9.54 -6.99
N ASP A 13 -16.07 -8.36 -6.56
CA ASP A 13 -16.55 -7.71 -5.34
C ASP A 13 -17.98 -7.17 -5.51
N HIS A 14 -18.35 -6.68 -6.70
CA HIS A 14 -19.73 -6.31 -7.01
C HIS A 14 -20.63 -7.55 -7.09
N LEU A 15 -20.16 -8.66 -7.65
CA LEU A 15 -20.87 -9.95 -7.62
C LEU A 15 -21.01 -10.47 -6.18
N ALA A 16 -19.96 -10.39 -5.36
CA ALA A 16 -19.95 -10.78 -3.96
C ALA A 16 -20.91 -9.92 -3.11
N ALA A 17 -20.94 -8.61 -3.34
CA ALA A 17 -21.85 -7.67 -2.69
C ALA A 17 -23.30 -7.85 -3.14
N THR A 18 -23.54 -8.21 -4.41
CA THR A 18 -24.89 -8.51 -4.92
C THR A 18 -25.37 -9.89 -4.45
N SER A 19 -24.48 -10.85 -4.21
CA SER A 19 -24.81 -12.15 -3.60
C SER A 19 -25.02 -12.09 -2.08
N GLN A 20 -24.43 -11.09 -1.40
CA GLN A 20 -24.57 -10.91 0.05
C GLN A 20 -25.87 -10.21 0.48
N SER A 21 -26.74 -9.76 -0.43
CA SER A 21 -27.94 -8.99 -0.03
C SER A 21 -29.30 -9.58 -0.41
N SER A 22 -29.43 -10.77 -1.00
CA SER A 22 -30.79 -11.32 -1.21
C SER A 22 -30.99 -12.83 -1.34
N ASN A 23 -29.96 -13.66 -1.61
CA ASN A 23 -30.22 -15.07 -1.95
C ASN A 23 -29.65 -16.12 -0.99
N GLU A 24 -28.64 -15.81 -0.17
CA GLU A 24 -28.09 -16.81 0.76
C GLU A 24 -28.95 -16.98 2.01
N ASP A 25 -29.57 -15.91 2.51
CA ASP A 25 -30.53 -15.99 3.61
C ASP A 25 -31.89 -16.55 3.16
N GLU A 26 -32.36 -16.26 1.95
CA GLU A 26 -33.59 -16.88 1.41
C GLU A 26 -33.43 -18.39 1.15
N MET A 27 -32.27 -18.86 0.67
CA MET A 27 -32.03 -20.31 0.51
C MET A 27 -31.81 -21.02 1.84
N ARG A 28 -31.08 -20.41 2.80
CA ARG A 28 -30.92 -20.97 4.16
C ARG A 28 -32.22 -21.02 4.93
N LEU A 29 -33.08 -20.01 4.80
CA LEU A 29 -34.43 -19.98 5.41
C LEU A 29 -35.41 -20.92 4.70
N SER A 30 -35.27 -21.14 3.38
CA SER A 30 -36.07 -22.10 2.61
C SER A 30 -35.76 -23.55 2.99
N TYR A 31 -34.48 -23.92 3.12
CA TYR A 31 -34.11 -25.30 3.51
C TYR A 31 -34.30 -25.58 5.00
N ARG A 32 -34.02 -24.60 5.87
CA ARG A 32 -34.31 -24.71 7.31
C ARG A 32 -35.81 -24.73 7.58
N GLY A 33 -36.58 -23.91 6.86
CA GLY A 33 -38.04 -23.89 6.91
C GLY A 33 -38.70 -25.16 6.38
N VAL A 34 -38.14 -25.83 5.37
CA VAL A 34 -38.69 -27.11 4.85
C VAL A 34 -38.34 -28.29 5.76
N ALA A 35 -37.16 -28.29 6.40
CA ALA A 35 -36.76 -29.32 7.37
C ALA A 35 -37.53 -29.18 8.70
N GLU A 36 -37.66 -27.96 9.23
CA GLU A 36 -38.41 -27.68 10.46
C GLU A 36 -39.93 -27.86 10.24
N LYS A 37 -40.48 -27.54 9.06
CA LYS A 37 -41.89 -27.77 8.74
C LYS A 37 -42.23 -29.25 8.54
N ARG A 38 -41.32 -30.07 8.01
CA ARG A 38 -41.51 -31.54 7.93
C ARG A 38 -41.36 -32.23 9.28
N GLN A 39 -40.42 -31.83 10.13
CA GLN A 39 -40.32 -32.36 11.50
C GLN A 39 -41.50 -31.90 12.39
N HIS A 40 -42.00 -30.67 12.19
CA HIS A 40 -43.14 -30.14 12.94
C HIS A 40 -44.49 -30.68 12.45
N ASP A 41 -44.67 -30.92 11.15
CA ASP A 41 -45.88 -31.57 10.61
C ASP A 41 -45.94 -33.07 10.97
N HIS A 42 -44.80 -33.76 11.04
CA HIS A 42 -44.74 -35.15 11.50
C HIS A 42 -44.93 -35.27 13.02
N SER A 43 -44.37 -34.36 13.82
CA SER A 43 -44.67 -34.26 15.26
C SER A 43 -46.12 -33.86 15.53
N LYS A 44 -46.73 -32.98 14.72
CA LYS A 44 -48.15 -32.62 14.85
C LYS A 44 -49.08 -33.76 14.42
N GLN A 45 -48.75 -34.57 13.42
CA GLN A 45 -49.54 -35.76 13.06
C GLN A 45 -49.46 -36.87 14.13
N LEU A 46 -48.32 -37.02 14.82
CA LEU A 46 -48.15 -37.96 15.93
C LEU A 46 -48.81 -37.47 17.24
N LEU A 47 -48.93 -36.15 17.45
CA LEU A 47 -49.70 -35.59 18.58
C LEU A 47 -51.22 -35.51 18.32
N ASN A 48 -51.66 -35.36 17.06
CA ASN A 48 -53.09 -35.27 16.71
C ASN A 48 -53.79 -36.64 16.62
N SER A 49 -53.03 -37.75 16.57
CA SER A 49 -53.57 -39.11 16.68
C SER A 49 -53.72 -39.60 18.12
N ARG A 50 -53.27 -38.81 19.11
CA ARG A 50 -53.34 -39.14 20.55
C ARG A 50 -54.36 -38.32 21.38
N SER A 51 -55.08 -37.36 20.78
CA SER A 51 -56.04 -36.50 21.52
C SER A 51 -57.28 -36.09 20.69
N LEU A 52 -58.21 -37.03 20.51
CA LEU A 52 -59.67 -36.87 20.36
C LEU A 52 -60.22 -38.19 20.94
N GLU A 53 -60.82 -38.26 22.13
CA GLU A 53 -62.09 -37.64 22.52
C GLU A 53 -62.03 -36.93 23.89
N THR A 54 -62.11 -35.60 23.88
CA THR A 54 -62.70 -34.83 24.98
C THR A 54 -63.23 -33.52 24.40
N ILE A 55 -64.53 -33.44 24.12
CA ILE A 55 -65.19 -32.22 23.69
C ILE A 55 -65.66 -31.46 24.94
N LYS A 56 -65.22 -30.20 25.06
CA LYS A 56 -65.64 -29.23 26.10
C LYS A 56 -67.05 -28.66 25.83
N PRO A 57 -67.75 -28.15 26.86
CA PRO A 57 -69.07 -27.53 26.74
C PRO A 57 -69.01 -26.01 26.45
N VAL A 58 -70.12 -25.42 25.97
CA VAL A 58 -70.86 -24.28 26.60
C VAL A 58 -71.76 -23.48 25.61
N ARG A 59 -73.07 -23.51 25.94
CA ARG A 59 -74.19 -22.52 25.91
C ARG A 59 -74.74 -21.86 24.63
N LYS A 60 -76.08 -21.89 24.55
CA LYS A 60 -77.07 -20.78 24.41
C LYS A 60 -78.39 -21.26 25.10
N GLU A 61 -78.93 -20.58 26.13
CA GLU A 61 -80.01 -19.55 26.11
C GLU A 61 -81.19 -19.96 25.20
N GLU A 62 -82.48 -19.99 25.56
CA GLU A 62 -83.35 -19.68 26.71
C GLU A 62 -84.68 -20.44 26.41
N GLU A 63 -85.25 -21.15 27.39
CA GLU A 63 -86.64 -21.01 27.90
C GLU A 63 -87.78 -21.75 27.16
N GLU A 64 -88.70 -22.24 28.01
CA GLU A 64 -90.09 -22.67 27.79
C GLU A 64 -90.46 -24.18 27.78
N GLU A 65 -91.28 -24.49 28.81
CA GLU A 65 -92.35 -25.50 28.96
C GLU A 65 -91.93 -26.96 29.21
N GLU A 66 -92.16 -27.51 30.43
CA GLU A 66 -93.42 -28.17 30.87
C GLU A 66 -93.82 -29.28 29.87
N GLU A 67 -94.02 -30.54 30.22
CA GLU A 67 -94.50 -31.20 31.42
C GLU A 67 -94.42 -32.72 31.13
N GLU A 68 -94.67 -33.55 32.14
CA GLU A 68 -94.91 -35.01 32.04
C GLU A 68 -93.66 -35.87 31.70
N GLY A 69 -93.23 -36.78 32.57
CA GLY A 69 -94.06 -37.68 33.35
C GLY A 69 -93.65 -39.10 33.00
N GLU A 70 -92.73 -39.61 33.85
CA GLU A 70 -92.65 -40.99 34.32
C GLU A 70 -92.39 -42.10 33.29
N GLU A 71 -91.23 -42.76 33.44
CA GLU A 71 -91.11 -44.14 33.96
C GLU A 71 -91.46 -45.14 32.85
N GLU A 72 -90.51 -45.93 32.40
CA GLU A 72 -90.20 -47.27 32.93
C GLU A 72 -89.05 -47.79 32.02
N GLU A 73 -88.16 -48.70 32.37
CA GLU A 73 -88.47 -49.98 32.97
C GLU A 73 -87.15 -50.71 33.30
N GLN A 74 -87.13 -51.35 34.46
CA GLN A 74 -86.22 -52.45 34.74
C GLN A 74 -86.61 -53.61 33.82
N GLU A 75 -85.79 -53.94 32.81
CA GLU A 75 -86.06 -55.14 32.02
C GLU A 75 -85.50 -56.38 32.74
N LYS A 76 -86.38 -56.94 33.57
CA LYS A 76 -86.45 -58.37 33.94
C LYS A 76 -86.71 -59.22 32.68
N ASP A 77 -86.38 -60.50 32.80
CA ASP A 77 -86.78 -61.63 31.93
C ASP A 77 -87.91 -61.35 30.90
N PRO A 78 -87.71 -61.66 29.61
CA PRO A 78 -88.84 -61.97 28.75
C PRO A 78 -89.31 -63.39 29.08
N ILE A 79 -90.31 -63.47 29.97
CA ILE A 79 -91.29 -64.55 29.94
C ILE A 79 -91.96 -64.51 28.56
N ALA A 80 -91.82 -65.61 27.83
CA ALA A 80 -92.50 -65.86 26.57
C ALA A 80 -94.01 -65.58 26.64
N PRO A 81 -94.60 -65.13 25.52
CA PRO A 81 -95.89 -65.66 25.11
C PRO A 81 -95.77 -66.35 23.76
N SER A 82 -95.72 -67.67 23.88
CA SER A 82 -96.38 -68.64 23.03
C SER A 82 -97.03 -68.13 21.73
N VAL A 83 -96.36 -68.39 20.60
CA VAL A 83 -97.07 -69.03 19.49
C VAL A 83 -96.34 -70.32 19.16
N SER A 84 -97.01 -71.41 19.52
CA SER A 84 -96.66 -72.78 19.18
C SER A 84 -96.51 -72.90 17.66
N PHE A 85 -95.34 -73.37 17.19
CA PHE A 85 -95.33 -74.52 16.30
C PHE A 85 -94.00 -75.25 16.28
N GLN A 86 -94.07 -76.48 16.79
CA GLN A 86 -93.41 -77.66 16.25
C GLN A 86 -91.88 -77.74 16.30
N GLN A 87 -91.44 -78.56 17.27
CA GLN A 87 -90.39 -79.57 17.15
C GLN A 87 -89.68 -79.61 15.80
N HIS A 88 -88.55 -78.91 15.70
CA HIS A 88 -87.52 -79.22 14.72
C HIS A 88 -86.16 -79.38 15.44
N PRO A 89 -85.31 -80.30 14.96
CA PRO A 89 -84.45 -81.09 15.82
C PRO A 89 -83.28 -80.28 16.40
N ARG A 90 -82.74 -80.74 17.54
CA ARG A 90 -81.49 -80.31 18.22
C ARG A 90 -80.25 -80.11 17.30
N SER A 91 -80.38 -80.43 16.02
CA SER A 91 -79.40 -80.23 14.94
C SER A 91 -79.16 -78.76 14.56
N PHE A 92 -80.14 -77.84 14.65
CA PHE A 92 -79.95 -76.46 14.15
C PHE A 92 -79.17 -75.57 15.13
N ALA A 93 -79.48 -75.65 16.44
CA ALA A 93 -78.76 -74.91 17.47
C ALA A 93 -77.28 -75.31 17.57
N SER A 94 -76.97 -76.60 17.41
CA SER A 94 -75.60 -77.11 17.41
C SER A 94 -74.78 -76.54 16.23
N LYS A 95 -75.35 -76.53 15.02
CA LYS A 95 -74.69 -75.98 13.83
C LYS A 95 -74.52 -74.45 13.91
N TRP A 96 -75.47 -73.74 14.51
CA TRP A 96 -75.37 -72.29 14.72
C TRP A 96 -74.27 -71.92 15.72
N LEU A 97 -74.16 -72.64 16.84
CA LEU A 97 -73.07 -72.46 17.82
C LEU A 97 -71.69 -72.78 17.23
N GLU A 98 -71.60 -73.80 16.38
CA GLU A 98 -70.36 -74.16 15.66
C GLU A 98 -69.97 -73.08 14.61
N LEU A 99 -70.95 -72.48 13.93
CA LEU A 99 -70.72 -71.37 13.00
C LEU A 99 -70.29 -70.07 13.72
N VAL A 100 -70.93 -69.74 14.85
CA VAL A 100 -70.59 -68.55 15.65
C VAL A 100 -69.21 -68.71 16.31
N SER A 101 -68.88 -69.90 16.81
CA SER A 101 -67.55 -70.18 17.38
C SER A 101 -66.46 -70.19 16.31
N SER A 102 -66.69 -70.76 15.14
CA SER A 102 -65.73 -70.68 14.01
C SER A 102 -65.53 -69.24 13.52
N TYR A 103 -66.59 -68.44 13.37
CA TYR A 103 -66.48 -67.02 13.02
C TYR A 103 -65.73 -66.21 14.08
N ARG A 104 -65.96 -66.48 15.37
CA ARG A 104 -65.23 -65.82 16.46
C ARG A 104 -63.74 -66.15 16.44
N LEU A 105 -63.40 -67.43 16.25
CA LEU A 105 -62.01 -67.87 16.12
C LEU A 105 -61.33 -67.26 14.89
N GLU A 106 -62.02 -67.21 13.76
CA GLU A 106 -61.50 -66.59 12.53
C GLU A 106 -61.30 -65.07 12.69
N LYS A 107 -62.24 -64.37 13.36
CA LYS A 107 -62.12 -62.95 13.70
C LYS A 107 -60.95 -62.68 14.67
N GLU A 108 -60.78 -63.52 15.68
CA GLU A 108 -59.66 -63.43 16.63
C GLU A 108 -58.32 -63.71 15.92
N ALA A 109 -58.26 -64.72 15.05
CA ALA A 109 -57.08 -65.02 14.24
C ALA A 109 -56.73 -63.89 13.26
N LEU A 110 -57.73 -63.30 12.59
CA LEU A 110 -57.54 -62.16 11.69
C LEU A 110 -57.09 -60.92 12.48
N SER A 111 -57.68 -60.67 13.66
CA SER A 111 -57.26 -59.57 14.54
C SER A 111 -55.84 -59.74 15.02
N GLN A 112 -55.42 -60.97 15.33
CA GLN A 112 -54.04 -61.23 15.75
C GLN A 112 -53.07 -61.08 14.58
N HIS A 113 -53.42 -61.56 13.39
CA HIS A 113 -52.64 -61.36 12.18
C HIS A 113 -52.45 -59.87 11.85
N LEU A 114 -53.51 -59.06 11.96
CA LEU A 114 -53.43 -57.60 11.80
C LEU A 114 -52.50 -56.95 12.81
N LYS A 115 -52.49 -57.40 14.07
CA LYS A 115 -51.56 -56.89 15.10
C LYS A 115 -50.12 -57.27 14.78
N ASP A 116 -49.88 -58.51 14.38
CA ASP A 116 -48.54 -58.99 14.03
C ASP A 116 -47.99 -58.24 12.79
N GLN A 117 -48.85 -57.95 11.80
CA GLN A 117 -48.49 -57.11 10.64
C GLN A 117 -48.19 -55.66 11.05
N LEU A 118 -48.94 -55.08 11.98
CA LEU A 118 -48.66 -53.73 12.49
C LEU A 118 -47.31 -53.66 13.20
N ILE A 119 -46.97 -54.66 14.01
CA ILE A 119 -45.66 -54.75 14.69
C ILE A 119 -44.54 -54.87 13.66
N ALA A 120 -44.69 -55.73 12.65
CA ALA A 120 -43.69 -55.87 11.58
C ALA A 120 -43.49 -54.58 10.78
N LEU A 121 -44.56 -53.80 10.55
CA LEU A 121 -44.46 -52.49 9.92
C LEU A 121 -43.71 -51.48 10.79
N GLU A 122 -43.97 -51.45 12.10
CA GLU A 122 -43.28 -50.58 13.06
C GLU A 122 -41.77 -50.89 13.11
N GLU A 123 -41.38 -52.16 13.09
CA GLU A 123 -39.97 -52.58 13.02
C GLU A 123 -39.28 -52.12 11.72
N ILE A 124 -40.00 -52.17 10.59
CA ILE A 124 -39.48 -51.70 9.30
C ILE A 124 -39.31 -50.18 9.32
N GLU A 125 -40.28 -49.44 9.87
CA GLU A 125 -40.19 -47.98 10.03
C GLU A 125 -39.00 -47.59 10.90
N GLU A 126 -38.80 -48.26 12.05
CA GLU A 126 -37.65 -47.99 12.93
C GLU A 126 -36.31 -48.26 12.22
N HIS A 127 -36.22 -49.37 11.46
CA HIS A 127 -35.03 -49.68 10.68
C HIS A 127 -34.78 -48.62 9.58
N PHE A 128 -35.85 -48.19 8.89
CA PHE A 128 -35.76 -47.15 7.87
C PHE A 128 -35.27 -45.83 8.46
N ASP A 129 -35.83 -45.40 9.59
CA ASP A 129 -35.42 -44.18 10.28
C ASP A 129 -33.96 -44.23 10.72
N LYS A 130 -33.53 -45.36 11.27
CA LYS A 130 -32.13 -45.56 11.66
C LYS A 130 -31.18 -45.50 10.48
N ALA A 131 -31.52 -46.16 9.36
CA ALA A 131 -30.73 -46.11 8.14
C ALA A 131 -30.69 -44.71 7.53
N ASN A 132 -31.81 -43.98 7.60
CA ASN A 132 -31.92 -42.63 7.11
C ASN A 132 -31.06 -41.66 7.93
N ILE A 133 -31.06 -41.77 9.27
CA ILE A 133 -30.20 -40.99 10.16
C ILE A 133 -28.71 -41.25 9.87
N ASP A 134 -28.31 -42.52 9.72
CA ASP A 134 -26.92 -42.90 9.40
C ASP A 134 -26.47 -42.33 8.04
N LEU A 135 -27.35 -42.41 7.03
CA LEU A 135 -27.07 -41.84 5.72
C LEU A 135 -26.88 -40.32 5.78
N HIS A 136 -27.78 -39.60 6.48
CA HIS A 136 -27.66 -38.16 6.65
C HIS A 136 -26.37 -37.78 7.38
N SER A 137 -26.02 -38.50 8.44
CA SER A 137 -24.76 -38.28 9.17
C SER A 137 -23.52 -38.49 8.28
N LYS A 138 -23.51 -39.54 7.46
CA LYS A 138 -22.42 -39.80 6.49
C LYS A 138 -22.29 -38.71 5.45
N ILE A 139 -23.43 -38.25 4.92
CA ILE A 139 -23.48 -37.17 3.95
C ILE A 139 -22.97 -35.87 4.56
N GLU A 140 -23.44 -35.51 5.76
CA GLU A 140 -23.02 -34.32 6.48
C GLU A 140 -21.52 -34.34 6.79
N ASN A 141 -21.00 -35.47 7.27
CA ASN A 141 -19.56 -35.64 7.50
C ASN A 141 -18.74 -35.50 6.20
N SER A 142 -19.24 -36.05 5.09
CA SER A 142 -18.57 -35.94 3.78
C SER A 142 -18.57 -34.49 3.27
N TYR A 143 -19.68 -33.77 3.43
CA TYR A 143 -19.78 -32.35 3.11
C TYR A 143 -18.85 -31.50 3.97
N HIS A 144 -18.78 -31.77 5.29
CA HIS A 144 -17.87 -31.07 6.17
C HIS A 144 -16.41 -31.30 5.78
N GLN A 145 -16.01 -32.54 5.52
CA GLN A 145 -14.65 -32.87 5.09
C GLN A 145 -14.27 -32.19 3.76
N LEU A 146 -15.18 -32.20 2.78
CA LEU A 146 -14.95 -31.52 1.51
C LEU A 146 -14.85 -30.00 1.70
N SER A 147 -15.71 -29.42 2.51
CA SER A 147 -15.71 -27.98 2.83
C SER A 147 -14.39 -27.56 3.49
N THR A 148 -13.91 -28.33 4.48
CA THR A 148 -12.62 -28.06 5.13
C THR A 148 -11.46 -28.18 4.15
N HIS A 149 -11.45 -29.22 3.31
CA HIS A 149 -10.39 -29.42 2.33
C HIS A 149 -10.36 -28.31 1.26
N ILE A 150 -11.53 -27.82 0.83
CA ILE A 150 -11.62 -26.68 -0.09
C ILE A 150 -11.10 -25.41 0.58
N ALA A 151 -11.49 -25.15 1.83
CA ALA A 151 -11.02 -23.97 2.57
C ALA A 151 -9.50 -23.99 2.76
N ASP A 152 -8.93 -25.13 3.14
CA ASP A 152 -7.48 -25.31 3.29
C ASP A 152 -6.74 -25.12 1.96
N HIS A 153 -7.28 -25.66 0.86
CA HIS A 153 -6.70 -25.51 -0.47
C HIS A 153 -6.76 -24.06 -0.97
N GLN A 154 -7.88 -23.37 -0.75
CA GLN A 154 -8.02 -21.94 -1.05
C GLN A 154 -6.98 -21.12 -0.28
N GLN A 155 -6.80 -21.42 1.01
CA GLN A 155 -5.80 -20.74 1.83
C GLN A 155 -4.38 -20.99 1.32
N HIS A 156 -4.07 -22.23 0.91
CA HIS A 156 -2.79 -22.56 0.30
C HIS A 156 -2.54 -21.76 -0.98
N ILE A 157 -3.51 -21.71 -1.90
CA ILE A 157 -3.42 -20.93 -3.14
C ILE A 157 -3.21 -19.45 -2.85
N ILE A 158 -3.92 -18.89 -1.86
CA ILE A 158 -3.78 -17.47 -1.49
C ILE A 158 -2.35 -17.18 -1.02
N VAL A 159 -1.80 -18.02 -0.14
CA VAL A 159 -0.42 -17.86 0.36
C VAL A 159 0.60 -17.99 -0.77
N GLU A 160 0.47 -19.01 -1.62
CA GLU A 160 1.35 -19.24 -2.77
C GLU A 160 1.29 -18.08 -3.77
N LYS A 161 0.10 -17.56 -4.07
CA LYS A 161 -0.10 -16.38 -4.92
C LYS A 161 0.57 -15.13 -4.32
N GLN A 162 0.44 -14.91 -3.02
CA GLN A 162 1.11 -13.79 -2.35
C GLN A 162 2.64 -13.91 -2.43
N GLN A 163 3.17 -15.12 -2.24
CA GLN A 163 4.60 -15.38 -2.38
C GLN A 163 5.08 -15.14 -3.82
N PHE A 164 4.37 -15.67 -4.80
CA PHE A 164 4.68 -15.46 -6.21
C PHE A 164 4.68 -13.97 -6.60
N HIS A 165 3.72 -13.18 -6.10
CA HIS A 165 3.72 -11.73 -6.34
C HIS A 165 4.93 -11.02 -5.72
N LYS A 166 5.38 -11.44 -4.53
CA LYS A 166 6.60 -10.92 -3.92
C LYS A 166 7.83 -11.25 -4.77
N GLU A 167 7.96 -12.51 -5.19
CA GLU A 167 9.05 -12.96 -6.05
C GLU A 167 9.07 -12.21 -7.40
N GLN A 168 7.91 -12.05 -8.05
CA GLN A 168 7.76 -11.25 -9.26
C GLN A 168 8.18 -9.80 -9.06
N SER A 169 7.83 -9.20 -7.92
CA SER A 169 8.22 -7.82 -7.60
C SER A 169 9.74 -7.70 -7.45
N ILE A 170 10.37 -8.63 -6.75
CA ILE A 170 11.83 -8.70 -6.59
C ILE A 170 12.51 -8.87 -7.94
N ILE A 171 12.04 -9.80 -8.79
CA ILE A 171 12.61 -10.04 -10.12
C ILE A 171 12.49 -8.79 -11.01
N LYS A 172 11.33 -8.13 -10.97
CA LYS A 172 11.11 -6.88 -11.73
C LYS A 172 12.07 -5.78 -11.28
N GLU A 173 12.29 -5.66 -9.98
CA GLU A 173 13.24 -4.69 -9.42
C GLU A 173 14.68 -5.02 -9.81
N ILE A 174 15.10 -6.29 -9.73
CA ILE A 174 16.43 -6.73 -10.19
C ILE A 174 16.63 -6.41 -11.67
N ARG A 175 15.64 -6.70 -12.54
CA ARG A 175 15.72 -6.39 -13.98
C ARG A 175 15.87 -4.90 -14.22
N ARG A 176 15.07 -4.07 -13.52
CA ARG A 176 15.19 -2.62 -13.61
C ARG A 176 16.60 -2.14 -13.26
N PHE A 177 17.19 -2.64 -12.17
CA PHE A 177 18.56 -2.28 -11.81
C PHE A 177 19.59 -2.73 -12.86
N GLN A 178 19.37 -3.89 -13.50
CA GLN A 178 20.22 -4.37 -14.59
C GLN A 178 20.10 -3.50 -15.85
N ASP A 179 18.89 -3.08 -16.22
CA ASP A 179 18.64 -2.21 -17.38
C ASP A 179 19.18 -0.79 -17.16
N GLU A 180 19.24 -0.33 -15.91
CA GLU A 180 19.84 0.96 -15.55
C GLU A 180 21.38 0.93 -15.54
N LYS A 181 22.01 -0.26 -15.58
CA LYS A 181 23.46 -0.41 -15.44
C LYS A 181 24.21 0.13 -16.65
N ILE A 182 25.25 0.90 -16.40
CA ILE A 182 26.09 1.51 -17.43
C ILE A 182 27.57 1.37 -17.09
N LYS A 183 28.39 1.16 -18.13
CA LYS A 183 29.85 1.06 -18.05
C LYS A 183 30.48 2.33 -18.58
N LEU A 184 31.44 2.86 -17.86
CA LEU A 184 32.21 4.04 -18.24
C LEU A 184 33.69 3.68 -18.27
N ASN A 185 34.41 4.15 -19.28
CA ASN A 185 35.86 4.08 -19.35
C ASN A 185 36.41 5.51 -19.23
N VAL A 186 36.94 5.85 -18.06
CA VAL A 186 37.42 7.22 -17.77
C VAL A 186 38.94 7.22 -17.73
N GLY A 187 39.57 7.70 -18.80
CA GLY A 187 41.04 7.74 -18.94
C GLY A 187 41.71 6.36 -18.84
N GLY A 188 40.99 5.29 -19.23
CA GLY A 188 41.47 3.90 -19.13
C GLY A 188 41.01 3.16 -17.87
N GLN A 189 40.39 3.83 -16.90
CA GLN A 189 39.82 3.19 -15.71
C GLN A 189 38.34 2.85 -15.93
N LEU A 190 37.97 1.60 -15.69
CA LEU A 190 36.60 1.13 -15.86
C LEU A 190 35.75 1.37 -14.60
N PHE A 191 34.60 2.00 -14.79
CA PHE A 191 33.57 2.21 -13.77
C PHE A 191 32.26 1.57 -14.20
N GLU A 192 31.50 1.09 -13.22
CA GLU A 192 30.13 0.66 -13.41
C GLU A 192 29.21 1.43 -12.45
N THR A 193 28.09 1.92 -12.98
CA THR A 193 27.10 2.68 -12.21
C THR A 193 25.72 2.55 -12.84
N SER A 194 24.73 3.32 -12.37
CA SER A 194 23.39 3.39 -12.95
C SER A 194 23.14 4.70 -13.68
N LEU A 195 22.26 4.68 -14.69
CA LEU A 195 21.72 5.89 -15.33
C LEU A 195 21.12 6.86 -14.31
N THR A 196 20.42 6.34 -13.30
CA THR A 196 19.86 7.11 -12.20
C THR A 196 20.93 7.89 -11.42
N THR A 197 22.14 7.35 -11.28
CA THR A 197 23.26 8.05 -10.64
C THR A 197 23.81 9.14 -11.55
N LEU A 198 24.01 8.87 -12.85
CA LEU A 198 24.58 9.85 -13.78
C LEU A 198 23.64 11.01 -14.08
N ARG A 199 22.32 10.77 -14.02
CA ARG A 199 21.26 11.78 -14.22
C ARG A 199 20.86 12.49 -12.91
N LYS A 200 21.60 12.28 -11.81
CA LYS A 200 21.24 12.84 -10.49
C LYS A 200 21.20 14.36 -10.49
N ASP A 201 22.14 14.99 -11.20
CA ASP A 201 22.13 16.43 -11.51
C ASP A 201 21.68 16.61 -12.97
N PRO A 202 20.43 17.03 -13.23
CA PRO A 202 19.89 17.16 -14.59
C PRO A 202 20.65 18.17 -15.48
N ASN A 203 21.35 19.13 -14.89
CA ASN A 203 22.06 20.16 -15.63
C ASN A 203 23.53 19.77 -15.92
N SER A 204 23.97 18.62 -15.41
CA SER A 204 25.33 18.13 -15.62
C SER A 204 25.56 17.62 -17.03
N MET A 205 26.82 17.66 -17.45
CA MET A 205 27.27 17.03 -18.70
C MET A 205 26.93 15.54 -18.72
N LEU A 206 27.10 14.83 -17.59
CA LEU A 206 26.81 13.40 -17.48
C LEU A 206 25.33 13.10 -17.71
N ALA A 207 24.42 13.91 -17.15
CA ALA A 207 22.99 13.77 -17.40
C ALA A 207 22.65 13.99 -18.88
N SER A 208 23.27 14.99 -19.52
CA SER A 208 23.11 15.27 -20.95
C SER A 208 23.61 14.11 -21.83
N MET A 209 24.83 13.61 -21.58
CA MET A 209 25.43 12.47 -22.31
C MET A 209 24.53 11.23 -22.29
N PHE A 210 23.87 11.01 -21.16
CA PHE A 210 23.04 9.84 -20.92
C PHE A 210 21.55 10.14 -20.91
N SER A 211 21.08 11.25 -21.50
CA SER A 211 19.65 11.54 -21.67
C SER A 211 18.99 10.62 -22.70
N ASP A 212 17.67 10.72 -22.90
CA ASP A 212 16.94 9.81 -23.80
C ASP A 212 17.26 10.06 -25.29
N ASP A 213 17.77 11.25 -25.62
CA ASP A 213 18.34 11.61 -26.92
C ASP A 213 19.86 11.34 -26.96
N ARG A 214 20.23 10.05 -26.85
CA ARG A 214 21.65 9.65 -26.76
C ARG A 214 22.38 9.92 -28.07
N THR A 215 23.11 11.02 -28.12
CA THR A 215 23.99 11.37 -29.25
C THR A 215 25.31 10.57 -29.24
N ILE A 216 25.65 9.95 -28.12
CA ILE A 216 26.93 9.25 -27.90
C ILE A 216 26.74 7.74 -28.03
N LEU A 217 27.56 7.12 -28.87
CA LEU A 217 27.58 5.68 -29.07
C LEU A 217 28.60 5.03 -28.10
N PRO A 218 28.27 3.85 -27.54
CA PRO A 218 29.23 3.09 -26.74
C PRO A 218 30.29 2.41 -27.63
N ASP A 219 31.41 2.07 -27.00
CA ASP A 219 32.48 1.25 -27.58
C ASP A 219 32.04 -0.23 -27.77
N ALA A 220 32.90 -1.03 -28.40
CA ALA A 220 32.63 -2.44 -28.70
C ALA A 220 32.34 -3.31 -27.46
N ASP A 221 32.83 -2.92 -26.28
CA ASP A 221 32.59 -3.60 -25.00
C ASP A 221 31.36 -3.04 -24.24
N ASN A 222 30.59 -2.17 -24.90
CA ASN A 222 29.44 -1.45 -24.39
C ASN A 222 29.78 -0.45 -23.26
N SER A 223 31.03 0.05 -23.22
CA SER A 223 31.44 1.14 -22.33
C SER A 223 31.40 2.50 -23.04
N TYR A 224 31.28 3.58 -22.27
CA TYR A 224 31.36 4.95 -22.79
C TYR A 224 32.67 5.58 -22.37
N PHE A 225 33.46 6.02 -23.34
CA PHE A 225 34.76 6.62 -23.07
C PHE A 225 34.65 8.10 -22.68
N ILE A 226 35.41 8.50 -21.66
CA ILE A 226 35.57 9.87 -21.20
C ILE A 226 37.07 10.13 -21.02
N ASP A 227 37.60 11.12 -21.73
CA ASP A 227 39.02 11.48 -21.69
C ASP A 227 39.35 12.36 -20.46
N ARG A 228 39.27 11.77 -19.27
CA ARG A 228 39.51 12.41 -17.96
C ARG A 228 40.21 11.46 -17.00
N ASP A 229 40.68 11.97 -15.86
CA ASP A 229 41.34 11.15 -14.84
C ASP A 229 40.31 10.33 -14.03
N GLY A 230 40.36 9.01 -14.18
CA GLY A 230 39.51 8.09 -13.42
C GLY A 230 39.67 8.19 -11.90
N THR A 231 40.85 8.58 -11.41
CA THR A 231 41.17 8.67 -9.97
C THR A 231 40.26 9.66 -9.26
N TYR A 232 40.06 10.82 -9.87
CA TYR A 232 39.19 11.89 -9.36
C TYR A 232 37.74 11.72 -9.79
N PHE A 233 37.49 11.08 -10.95
CA PHE A 233 36.13 10.69 -11.34
C PHE A 233 35.45 9.79 -10.30
N ARG A 234 36.20 8.91 -9.61
CA ARG A 234 35.67 8.13 -8.49
C ARG A 234 35.00 9.00 -7.42
N LEU A 235 35.57 10.17 -7.12
CA LEU A 235 35.02 11.11 -6.13
C LEU A 235 33.76 11.79 -6.67
N VAL A 236 33.75 12.18 -7.94
CA VAL A 236 32.55 12.68 -8.64
C VAL A 236 31.42 11.66 -8.57
N LEU A 237 31.72 10.40 -8.87
CA LEU A 237 30.73 9.33 -8.85
C LEU A 237 30.17 9.07 -7.46
N ASN A 238 31.03 9.12 -6.43
CA ASN A 238 30.59 9.00 -5.04
C ASN A 238 29.73 10.21 -4.62
N TYR A 239 30.05 11.41 -5.08
CA TYR A 239 29.19 12.56 -4.89
C TYR A 239 27.82 12.34 -5.53
N LEU A 240 27.73 11.85 -6.77
CA LEU A 240 26.43 11.61 -7.42
C LEU A 240 25.58 10.54 -6.70
N ARG A 241 26.21 9.62 -5.97
CA ARG A 241 25.53 8.60 -5.16
C ARG A 241 24.99 9.17 -3.85
N ASP A 242 25.81 9.90 -3.11
CA ASP A 242 25.52 10.32 -1.73
C ASP A 242 25.15 11.80 -1.59
N LEU A 243 25.36 12.61 -2.62
CA LEU A 243 25.28 14.08 -2.63
C LEU A 243 26.12 14.77 -1.55
N ARG A 244 27.27 14.18 -1.19
CA ARG A 244 28.19 14.71 -0.17
C ARG A 244 29.65 14.46 -0.52
N ILE A 245 30.54 15.26 0.08
CA ILE A 245 31.98 15.08 0.05
C ILE A 245 32.45 14.64 1.45
N PRO A 246 33.25 13.55 1.59
CA PRO A 246 33.82 13.16 2.88
C PRO A 246 34.75 14.23 3.45
N ALA A 247 34.73 14.43 4.78
CA ALA A 247 35.56 15.46 5.45
C ALA A 247 37.06 15.35 5.12
N GLY A 248 37.60 14.13 5.06
CA GLY A 248 39.02 13.93 4.71
C GLY A 248 39.41 14.40 3.31
N ILE A 249 38.45 14.53 2.38
CA ILE A 249 38.69 15.13 1.06
C ILE A 249 38.63 16.66 1.13
N ILE A 250 37.77 17.21 2.00
CA ILE A 250 37.65 18.66 2.23
C ILE A 250 38.95 19.22 2.83
N ASP A 251 39.58 18.46 3.72
CA ASP A 251 40.79 18.88 4.41
C ASP A 251 42.07 18.74 3.56
N ASP A 252 42.05 17.95 2.47
CA ASP A 252 43.18 17.82 1.53
C ASP A 252 43.04 18.82 0.38
N PRO A 253 43.83 19.91 0.36
CA PRO A 253 43.69 20.96 -0.64
C PRO A 253 44.04 20.47 -2.06
N LYS A 254 44.93 19.48 -2.20
CA LYS A 254 45.32 18.97 -3.53
C LYS A 254 44.21 18.14 -4.13
N ILE A 255 43.65 17.22 -3.35
CA ILE A 255 42.55 16.38 -3.83
C ILE A 255 41.30 17.23 -4.08
N MET A 256 41.04 18.22 -3.23
CA MET A 256 39.93 19.14 -3.43
C MET A 256 40.10 19.94 -4.73
N ASP A 257 41.29 20.47 -5.04
CA ASP A 257 41.51 21.21 -6.28
C ASP A 257 41.23 20.35 -7.52
N GLU A 258 41.77 19.13 -7.56
CA GLU A 258 41.55 18.16 -8.64
C GLU A 258 40.06 17.77 -8.76
N LEU A 259 39.36 17.59 -7.63
CA LEU A 259 37.92 17.35 -7.62
C LEU A 259 37.13 18.54 -8.18
N MET A 260 37.54 19.78 -7.86
CA MET A 260 36.90 20.98 -8.40
C MET A 260 37.14 21.11 -9.91
N GLN A 261 38.32 20.73 -10.41
CA GLN A 261 38.58 20.68 -11.85
C GLN A 261 37.66 19.67 -12.56
N GLU A 262 37.48 18.47 -12.01
CA GLU A 262 36.52 17.50 -12.54
C GLU A 262 35.07 18.00 -12.44
N ALA A 263 34.67 18.58 -11.31
CA ALA A 263 33.33 19.13 -11.12
C ALA A 263 32.99 20.22 -12.15
N ARG A 264 33.97 21.07 -12.53
CA ARG A 264 33.83 22.04 -13.62
C ARG A 264 33.67 21.34 -14.97
N PHE A 265 34.50 20.34 -15.26
CA PHE A 265 34.42 19.59 -16.51
C PHE A 265 33.05 18.93 -16.70
N TYR A 266 32.54 18.23 -15.68
CA TYR A 266 31.23 17.57 -15.72
C TYR A 266 30.05 18.53 -15.50
N ARG A 267 30.30 19.83 -15.29
CA ARG A 267 29.29 20.88 -15.03
C ARG A 267 28.40 20.57 -13.83
N LEU A 268 28.99 20.07 -12.75
CA LEU A 268 28.32 19.74 -11.50
C LEU A 268 28.30 20.96 -10.57
N ASN A 269 27.39 21.90 -10.83
CA ASN A 269 27.35 23.18 -10.12
C ASN A 269 27.12 23.02 -8.62
N ASP A 270 26.27 22.07 -8.21
CA ASP A 270 26.01 21.80 -6.80
C ASP A 270 27.25 21.22 -6.10
N LEU A 271 28.05 20.40 -6.80
CA LEU A 271 29.32 19.90 -6.28
C LEU A 271 30.34 21.02 -6.08
N LEU A 272 30.39 21.97 -7.02
CA LEU A 272 31.25 23.15 -6.87
C LEU A 272 30.89 23.89 -5.57
N LYS A 273 29.60 24.17 -5.34
CA LYS A 273 29.14 24.92 -4.15
C LYS A 273 29.41 24.21 -2.83
N LEU A 274 29.40 22.87 -2.81
CA LEU A 274 29.50 22.08 -1.58
C LEU A 274 30.74 22.37 -0.73
N LYS A 275 31.87 22.74 -1.33
CA LYS A 275 33.11 23.11 -0.62
C LYS A 275 32.86 24.22 0.43
N TRP A 276 31.88 25.09 0.16
CA TRP A 276 31.62 26.29 0.96
C TRP A 276 30.41 26.20 1.91
N ASN A 277 29.66 25.09 1.91
CA ASN A 277 28.39 24.98 2.65
C ASN A 277 28.53 25.16 4.17
N ASN A 278 29.68 24.81 4.74
CA ASN A 278 29.91 24.84 6.20
C ASN A 278 30.73 26.05 6.66
N LEU A 279 30.91 27.06 5.81
CA LEU A 279 31.68 28.23 6.19
C LEU A 279 30.88 29.16 7.12
N PRO A 280 31.54 29.84 8.08
CA PRO A 280 30.90 30.85 8.90
C PRO A 280 30.34 31.97 8.03
N VAL A 281 29.04 32.22 8.13
CA VAL A 281 28.33 33.29 7.44
C VAL A 281 28.64 34.62 8.09
N ILE A 282 28.86 35.67 7.29
CA ILE A 282 28.96 37.05 7.74
C ILE A 282 27.79 37.83 7.13
N THR A 283 27.05 38.53 7.97
CA THR A 283 25.98 39.44 7.55
C THR A 283 26.54 40.81 7.17
N GLN A 284 25.76 41.61 6.44
CA GLN A 284 26.17 42.98 6.08
C GLN A 284 26.41 43.85 7.31
N ASP A 285 25.59 43.71 8.35
CA ASP A 285 25.73 44.46 9.59
C ASP A 285 27.01 44.07 10.33
N GLU A 286 27.31 42.78 10.42
CA GLU A 286 28.59 42.30 10.99
C GLU A 286 29.78 42.80 10.17
N LEU A 287 29.70 42.79 8.84
CA LEU A 287 30.74 43.35 7.97
C LEU A 287 30.99 44.82 8.32
N TYR A 288 29.95 45.64 8.42
CA TYR A 288 30.06 47.05 8.77
C TYR A 288 30.55 47.29 10.20
N HIS A 289 30.22 46.40 11.14
CA HIS A 289 30.75 46.48 12.50
C HIS A 289 32.26 46.17 12.55
N LEU A 290 32.71 45.17 11.77
CA LEU A 290 34.13 44.78 11.71
C LEU A 290 34.96 45.76 10.86
N TYR A 291 34.37 46.26 9.78
CA TYR A 291 35.01 47.12 8.79
C TYR A 291 34.10 48.31 8.50
N PRO A 292 34.11 49.36 9.33
CA PRO A 292 33.24 50.51 9.15
C PRO A 292 33.37 51.12 7.74
N PRO A 293 32.26 51.30 7.01
CA PRO A 293 32.32 51.86 5.67
C PRO A 293 32.78 53.32 5.72
N PRO A 294 33.45 53.81 4.66
CA PRO A 294 33.84 55.21 4.60
C PRO A 294 32.59 56.12 4.65
N PRO A 295 32.59 57.21 5.44
CA PRO A 295 31.51 58.18 5.48
C PRO A 295 31.23 58.75 4.09
N ARG A 296 29.94 58.86 3.77
CA ARG A 296 29.46 59.27 2.44
C ARG A 296 29.58 60.77 2.16
N ASN A 297 29.86 61.60 3.18
CA ASN A 297 29.91 63.06 3.05
C ASN A 297 31.34 63.56 2.80
N ALA A 298 31.57 64.11 1.60
CA ALA A 298 32.86 64.51 1.04
C ALA A 298 33.54 65.75 1.66
N ASN A 299 33.02 66.31 2.76
CA ASN A 299 33.50 67.58 3.34
C ASN A 299 34.44 67.41 4.54
N GLU A 300 34.55 66.22 5.13
CA GLU A 300 35.69 65.91 5.97
C GLU A 300 36.83 65.53 5.03
N ILE A 301 38.00 66.16 5.20
CA ILE A 301 39.27 65.70 4.63
C ILE A 301 39.56 64.34 5.28
N MET A 302 38.82 63.33 4.82
CA MET A 302 38.95 62.01 5.32
C MET A 302 40.02 61.35 4.47
N ILE A 303 41.19 61.27 5.09
CA ILE A 303 42.33 60.49 4.65
C ILE A 303 41.77 59.20 4.04
N TYR A 304 42.00 58.98 2.75
CA TYR A 304 41.76 57.71 2.07
C TYR A 304 42.40 56.63 2.93
N ARG A 305 41.64 55.97 3.81
CA ARG A 305 42.15 54.89 4.65
C ARG A 305 41.76 53.59 3.95
N PRO A 306 42.72 52.92 3.29
CA PRO A 306 42.49 51.59 2.78
C PRO A 306 42.02 50.68 3.90
N THR A 307 41.02 49.87 3.62
CA THR A 307 40.53 48.82 4.49
C THR A 307 41.22 47.52 4.09
N VAL A 308 41.87 46.88 5.05
CA VAL A 308 42.48 45.56 4.88
C VAL A 308 41.45 44.52 5.35
N PHE A 309 40.81 43.83 4.42
CA PHE A 309 39.87 42.77 4.76
C PHE A 309 40.61 41.47 5.10
N GLN A 310 40.24 40.83 6.21
CA GLN A 310 40.69 39.49 6.59
C GLN A 310 39.49 38.56 6.64
N LEU A 311 38.98 38.22 5.45
CA LEU A 311 37.71 37.52 5.23
C LEU A 311 37.92 36.18 4.53
N HIS A 312 39.00 35.46 4.86
CA HIS A 312 39.28 34.13 4.34
C HIS A 312 38.39 33.05 4.98
N LYS A 313 38.02 32.01 4.20
CA LYS A 313 37.16 30.90 4.65
C LYS A 313 35.85 31.36 5.30
N LYS A 314 35.17 32.32 4.66
CA LYS A 314 33.86 32.84 5.10
C LYS A 314 32.82 32.67 4.01
N ASN A 315 31.57 32.56 4.42
CA ASN A 315 30.45 32.75 3.51
C ASN A 315 30.06 34.22 3.53
N LEU A 316 30.32 34.88 2.40
CA LEU A 316 30.15 36.31 2.15
C LEU A 316 29.09 36.56 1.07
N ALA A 317 28.29 35.55 0.71
CA ALA A 317 27.36 35.66 -0.41
C ALA A 317 26.44 36.89 -0.26
N ASN A 318 26.22 37.59 -1.37
CA ASN A 318 25.37 38.77 -1.49
C ASN A 318 25.83 40.00 -0.69
N LEU A 319 27.03 39.98 -0.09
CA LEU A 319 27.55 41.15 0.62
C LEU A 319 27.95 42.28 -0.33
N ASP A 320 27.74 43.51 0.14
CA ASP A 320 28.06 44.75 -0.55
C ASP A 320 29.36 45.35 -0.01
N PHE A 321 30.39 45.33 -0.85
CA PHE A 321 31.69 45.95 -0.67
C PHE A 321 31.84 47.24 -1.51
N SER A 322 30.73 47.76 -2.03
CA SER A 322 30.72 48.99 -2.82
C SER A 322 31.30 50.16 -2.03
N HIS A 323 32.00 51.05 -2.73
CA HIS A 323 32.61 52.26 -2.17
C HIS A 323 33.77 52.06 -1.16
N TYR A 324 34.13 50.83 -0.81
CA TYR A 324 35.33 50.62 0.00
C TYR A 324 36.60 50.98 -0.77
N HIS A 325 37.60 51.49 -0.06
CA HIS A 325 38.97 51.50 -0.54
C HIS A 325 39.63 50.21 -0.07
N ILE A 326 39.81 49.24 -0.96
CA ILE A 326 40.33 47.91 -0.66
C ILE A 326 41.85 47.93 -0.75
N ASP A 327 42.51 47.68 0.38
CA ASP A 327 43.97 47.58 0.45
C ASP A 327 44.45 46.30 -0.26
N PRO A 328 45.57 46.34 -1.01
CA PRO A 328 46.16 45.17 -1.66
C PRO A 328 46.45 43.98 -0.74
N ARG A 329 46.60 44.21 0.57
CA ARG A 329 46.79 43.14 1.58
C ARG A 329 45.49 42.43 1.98
N SER A 330 44.36 42.82 1.41
CA SER A 330 43.07 42.20 1.68
C SER A 330 43.03 40.76 1.19
N CYS A 331 42.42 39.88 1.98
CA CYS A 331 42.37 38.44 1.73
C CYS A 331 40.94 37.92 1.86
N PHE A 332 40.46 37.33 0.75
CA PHE A 332 39.18 36.66 0.61
C PHE A 332 39.36 35.16 0.29
N LYS A 333 40.58 34.64 0.36
CA LYS A 333 40.93 33.27 0.00
C LYS A 333 39.99 32.21 0.59
N ASP A 334 39.65 31.20 -0.21
CA ASP A 334 38.78 30.07 0.18
C ASP A 334 37.37 30.49 0.65
N SER A 335 36.91 31.70 0.34
CA SER A 335 35.59 32.20 0.71
C SER A 335 34.55 32.06 -0.40
N TYR A 336 33.27 32.13 0.00
CA TYR A 336 32.12 32.09 -0.88
C TYR A 336 31.58 33.51 -1.10
N LEU A 337 31.72 34.04 -2.31
CA LEU A 337 31.40 35.42 -2.68
C LEU A 337 30.36 35.48 -3.81
N GLU A 338 29.45 34.51 -3.88
CA GLU A 338 28.35 34.50 -4.86
C GLU A 338 27.56 35.82 -4.78
N ASN A 339 27.35 36.48 -5.92
CA ASN A 339 26.61 37.75 -6.03
C ASN A 339 27.13 38.92 -5.16
N CYS A 340 28.40 38.91 -4.74
CA CYS A 340 29.00 40.05 -4.04
C CYS A 340 29.13 41.28 -4.95
N LYS A 341 28.98 42.47 -4.37
CA LYS A 341 29.06 43.73 -5.12
C LYS A 341 30.31 44.51 -4.73
N PHE A 342 31.16 44.83 -5.70
CA PHE A 342 32.32 45.73 -5.52
C PHE A 342 32.14 47.02 -6.35
N ASN A 343 30.90 47.47 -6.53
CA ASN A 343 30.60 48.62 -7.38
C ASN A 343 31.23 49.89 -6.80
N ASN A 344 31.94 50.66 -7.62
CA ASN A 344 32.69 51.84 -7.16
C ASN A 344 33.67 51.58 -6.00
N ALA A 345 34.03 50.32 -5.72
CA ALA A 345 35.10 50.00 -4.78
C ALA A 345 36.45 50.35 -5.43
N ARG A 346 37.36 50.97 -4.67
CA ARG A 346 38.69 51.33 -5.15
C ARG A 346 39.70 50.27 -4.73
N PHE A 347 40.29 49.58 -5.69
CA PHE A 347 41.38 48.65 -5.45
C PHE A 347 42.69 49.42 -5.38
N GLY A 348 43.35 49.37 -4.23
CA GLY A 348 44.67 49.96 -4.04
C GLY A 348 45.72 49.27 -4.90
N PHE A 349 46.89 49.92 -5.02
CA PHE A 349 48.05 49.37 -5.69
C PHE A 349 49.23 49.35 -4.71
N ASP A 350 49.97 48.26 -4.72
CA ASP A 350 51.26 48.10 -4.04
C ASP A 350 52.16 47.24 -4.94
N PHE A 351 53.48 47.37 -4.80
CA PHE A 351 54.46 46.57 -5.53
C PHE A 351 54.56 45.14 -5.00
N ASP A 352 54.25 44.94 -3.71
CA ASP A 352 54.49 43.67 -3.02
C ASP A 352 53.22 42.84 -2.80
N HIS A 353 52.03 43.42 -2.96
CA HIS A 353 50.76 42.80 -2.58
C HIS A 353 49.69 42.93 -3.66
N GLN A 354 48.84 41.90 -3.75
CA GLN A 354 47.64 41.87 -4.60
C GLN A 354 46.49 41.32 -3.76
N VAL A 355 45.28 41.83 -3.99
CA VAL A 355 44.10 41.34 -3.26
C VAL A 355 43.88 39.86 -3.57
N ASP A 356 43.83 39.03 -2.53
CA ASP A 356 43.81 37.58 -2.66
C ASP A 356 42.37 37.03 -2.73
N PHE A 357 41.94 36.64 -3.92
CA PHE A 357 40.70 35.91 -4.18
C PHE A 357 40.96 34.46 -4.60
N THR A 358 42.11 33.88 -4.25
CA THR A 358 42.43 32.51 -4.64
C THR A 358 41.42 31.51 -4.07
N TYR A 359 41.05 30.52 -4.89
CA TYR A 359 40.10 29.46 -4.54
C TYR A 359 38.76 29.97 -3.99
N THR A 360 38.29 31.14 -4.46
CA THR A 360 36.99 31.69 -4.10
C THR A 360 35.88 31.27 -5.06
N TYR A 361 34.63 31.35 -4.62
CA TYR A 361 33.46 31.24 -5.50
C TYR A 361 32.93 32.64 -5.81
N LEU A 362 32.99 33.08 -7.06
CA LEU A 362 32.70 34.46 -7.49
C LEU A 362 31.59 34.56 -8.55
N VAL A 363 30.85 33.47 -8.79
CA VAL A 363 29.75 33.50 -9.77
C VAL A 363 28.75 34.60 -9.40
N GLY A 364 28.45 35.48 -10.37
CA GLY A 364 27.57 36.64 -10.20
C GLY A 364 28.17 37.84 -9.43
N ALA A 365 29.42 37.77 -8.98
CA ALA A 365 30.07 38.90 -8.32
C ALA A 365 30.43 40.01 -9.32
N THR A 366 30.30 41.27 -8.92
CA THR A 366 30.59 42.43 -9.78
C THR A 366 31.81 43.22 -9.28
N PHE A 367 32.68 43.61 -10.20
CA PHE A 367 33.97 44.28 -9.97
C PHE A 367 34.09 45.52 -10.87
N PRO A 368 34.89 46.52 -10.47
CA PRO A 368 35.23 47.63 -11.35
C PRO A 368 36.15 47.17 -12.49
N LYS A 369 35.90 47.67 -13.71
CA LYS A 369 36.81 47.47 -14.85
C LYS A 369 38.22 47.99 -14.60
N GLU A 370 39.20 47.27 -15.12
CA GLU A 370 40.57 47.73 -15.20
C GLU A 370 40.68 49.00 -16.08
N GLY A 371 41.58 49.90 -15.73
CA GLY A 371 41.77 51.19 -16.41
C GLY A 371 40.84 52.30 -15.94
N THR A 372 39.96 52.02 -14.97
CA THR A 372 39.09 53.03 -14.34
C THR A 372 39.80 53.72 -13.17
N ASN A 373 39.25 54.84 -12.69
CA ASN A 373 39.74 55.51 -11.46
C ASN A 373 39.67 54.62 -10.22
N ASN A 374 38.83 53.58 -10.26
CA ASN A 374 38.59 52.64 -9.16
C ASN A 374 39.50 51.41 -9.23
N ARG A 375 40.02 51.08 -10.42
CA ARG A 375 41.03 50.03 -10.63
C ARG A 375 41.94 50.46 -11.78
N ALA A 376 43.05 51.11 -11.42
CA ALA A 376 44.02 51.60 -12.40
C ALA A 376 44.64 50.43 -13.20
N SER A 377 45.15 50.72 -14.40
CA SER A 377 45.84 49.72 -15.20
C SER A 377 47.07 49.18 -14.46
N GLY A 378 47.22 47.85 -14.43
CA GLY A 378 48.26 47.16 -13.66
C GLY A 378 47.88 46.83 -12.21
N VAL A 379 46.68 47.19 -11.75
CA VAL A 379 46.13 46.66 -10.48
C VAL A 379 45.56 45.27 -10.74
N GLU A 380 46.41 44.27 -10.52
CA GLU A 380 46.05 42.85 -10.62
C GLU A 380 45.37 42.36 -9.35
N ILE A 381 44.43 41.43 -9.54
CA ILE A 381 43.72 40.72 -8.48
C ILE A 381 44.06 39.25 -8.61
N LYS A 382 44.43 38.61 -7.51
CA LYS A 382 44.85 37.21 -7.54
C LYS A 382 43.64 36.28 -7.57
N LEU A 383 43.43 35.60 -8.69
CA LEU A 383 42.24 34.78 -8.96
C LEU A 383 42.55 33.27 -9.14
N ASP A 384 43.78 32.83 -8.83
CA ASP A 384 44.18 31.42 -9.04
C ASP A 384 43.21 30.46 -8.34
N GLY A 385 42.67 29.50 -9.09
CA GLY A 385 41.72 28.51 -8.58
C GLY A 385 40.31 29.04 -8.27
N ALA A 386 40.03 30.33 -8.50
CA ALA A 386 38.69 30.89 -8.31
C ALA A 386 37.68 30.28 -9.31
N ILE A 387 36.42 30.19 -8.90
CA ILE A 387 35.28 29.79 -9.75
C ILE A 387 34.57 31.08 -10.18
N LEU A 388 34.56 31.32 -11.49
CA LEU A 388 33.97 32.51 -12.11
C LEU A 388 32.71 32.13 -12.90
N SER A 389 31.94 33.14 -13.34
CA SER A 389 30.85 32.95 -14.31
C SER A 389 31.37 32.42 -15.65
N GLU A 390 30.49 31.91 -16.51
CA GLU A 390 30.85 31.41 -17.86
C GLU A 390 31.54 32.47 -18.71
N ASP A 391 31.12 33.73 -18.59
CA ASP A 391 31.80 34.90 -19.14
C ASP A 391 32.40 35.74 -17.99
N PRO A 392 33.71 35.60 -17.70
CA PRO A 392 34.38 36.37 -16.67
C PRO A 392 34.40 37.88 -16.95
N GLU A 393 34.26 38.31 -18.21
CA GLU A 393 34.28 39.73 -18.56
C GLU A 393 33.03 40.45 -18.04
N ASP A 394 31.88 39.75 -17.95
CA ASP A 394 30.64 40.29 -17.38
C ASP A 394 30.76 40.65 -15.90
N MET A 395 31.72 40.06 -15.19
CA MET A 395 32.00 40.43 -13.81
C MET A 395 32.57 41.83 -13.69
N PHE A 396 33.25 42.34 -14.72
CA PHE A 396 33.87 43.66 -14.70
C PHE A 396 32.92 44.67 -15.35
N LEU A 397 32.40 45.63 -14.56
CA LEU A 397 31.43 46.65 -15.00
C LEU A 397 32.03 48.04 -15.18
#